data_AF-A0A4R0T0L6-F1
#
_entry.id   AF-A0A4R0T0L6-F1
#
_cell.length_a   1.000
_cell.length_b   1.000
_cell.length_c   1.000
_cell.angle_alpha   90.00
_cell.angle_beta   90.00
_cell.angle_gamma   90.00
#
_symmetry.space_group_name_H-M   'P 1'
#
loop_
_entity.id
_entity.type
_entity.pdbx_description
1 polymer ?
#
loop_
_entity_poly.entity_id
_entity_poly.type
_entity_poly.pdbx_seq_one_letter_code
_entity_poly.pdbx_strand_id
1 'polypeptide(L)' 'MDNSNMKGHWIGIFTDKGNETQIDFTENVIPKKWFMKPFVKTYLKKQQKQFVLDLKKALE' A
#
# COMPACT_ATOMS: atom_id res chain seq x y z
N MET A 1 0.30 -5.40 8.05
CA MET A 1 -0.48 -6.27 7.14
C MET A 1 -0.17 -7.72 7.45
N ASP A 2 -1.15 -8.55 7.79
CA ASP A 2 -0.94 -9.99 8.01
C ASP A 2 -2.19 -10.78 7.59
N ASN A 3 -2.06 -11.67 6.61
CA ASN A 3 -3.15 -12.55 6.14
C ASN A 3 -2.62 -13.96 5.83
N SER A 4 -3.49 -14.85 5.31
CA SER A 4 -3.14 -16.24 5.00
C SER A 4 -2.09 -16.40 3.88
N ASN A 5 -1.83 -15.37 3.09
CA ASN A 5 -0.94 -15.41 1.92
C ASN A 5 0.34 -14.57 2.11
N MET A 6 0.34 -13.52 2.91
CA MET A 6 1.50 -12.63 3.12
C MET A 6 1.45 -11.93 4.49
N LYS A 7 2.62 -11.54 4.98
CA LYS A 7 2.78 -10.66 6.14
C LYS A 7 3.75 -9.53 5.82
N GLY A 8 3.64 -8.41 6.51
CA GLY A 8 4.51 -7.27 6.28
C GLY A 8 4.10 -6.01 7.02
N HIS A 9 4.93 -5.00 6.85
CA HIS A 9 4.74 -3.67 7.42
C HIS A 9 4.58 -2.66 6.28
N TRP A 10 3.71 -1.69 6.49
CA TRP A 10 3.52 -0.58 5.59
C TRP A 10 3.81 0.71 6.35
N ILE A 11 4.40 1.67 5.66
CA ILE A 11 4.72 2.99 6.14
C ILE A 11 4.17 3.97 5.12
N GLY A 12 3.28 4.85 5.55
CA GLY A 12 2.80 5.99 4.77
C GLY A 12 3.39 7.27 5.35
N ILE A 13 4.17 8.00 4.55
CA ILE A 13 4.69 9.32 4.92
C ILE A 13 3.86 10.36 4.17
N PHE A 14 3.26 11.28 4.92
CA PHE A 14 2.49 12.39 4.36
C PHE A 14 3.30 13.67 4.54
N THR A 15 3.61 14.33 3.44
CA THR A 15 4.40 15.55 3.42
C THR A 15 3.56 16.68 2.86
N ASP A 16 3.43 17.76 3.65
CA ASP A 16 2.81 18.99 3.20
C ASP A 16 3.66 19.66 2.10
N LYS A 17 3.01 20.05 1.01
CA LYS A 17 3.58 20.81 -0.11
C LYS A 17 2.77 22.09 -0.40
N GLY A 18 2.11 22.62 0.62
CA GLY A 18 1.28 23.82 0.56
C GLY A 18 -0.15 23.46 0.15
N ASN A 19 -0.46 23.55 -1.14
CA ASN A 19 -1.81 23.28 -1.66
C ASN A 19 -2.06 21.80 -1.95
N GLU A 20 -1.02 20.96 -1.82
CA GLU A 20 -1.11 19.53 -2.05
C GLU A 20 -0.39 18.76 -0.95
N THR A 21 -0.72 17.48 -0.81
CA THR A 21 -0.01 16.56 0.07
C THR A 21 0.66 15.50 -0.78
N GLN A 22 1.98 15.41 -0.69
CA GLN A 22 2.73 14.29 -1.25
C GLN A 22 2.61 13.11 -0.29
N ILE A 23 2.36 11.91 -0.84
CA ILE A 23 2.25 10.69 -0.05
C ILE A 23 3.25 9.67 -0.58
N ASP A 24 4.16 9.25 0.28
CA ASP A 24 5.15 8.21 -0.01
C ASP A 24 4.78 6.92 0.73
N PHE A 25 4.45 5.87 -0.03
CA PHE A 25 4.13 4.56 0.52
C PHE A 25 5.30 3.60 0.34
N THR A 26 5.78 3.07 1.46
CA THR A 26 6.79 2.01 1.49
C THR A 26 6.19 0.77 2.13
N GLU A 27 6.23 -0.35 1.43
CA GLU A 27 5.73 -1.64 1.92
C GLU A 27 6.84 -2.69 1.89
N ASN A 28 7.09 -3.31 3.04
CA ASN A 28 7.97 -4.46 3.15
C ASN A 28 7.13 -5.70 3.43
N VAL A 29 6.99 -6.58 2.43
CA VAL A 29 6.14 -7.78 2.51
C VAL A 29 6.91 -9.05 2.23
N ILE A 30 6.52 -10.09 2.96
CA ILE A 30 7.04 -11.45 2.83
C ILE A 30 5.87 -12.36 2.45
N PRO A 31 5.87 -12.95 1.24
CA PRO A 31 4.87 -13.94 0.88
C PRO A 31 5.06 -15.21 1.72
N LYS A 32 3.96 -15.74 2.27
CA LYS A 32 3.94 -17.01 3.00
C LYS A 32 3.96 -18.22 2.07
N LYS A 33 3.54 -18.05 0.81
CA LYS A 33 3.48 -19.09 -0.22
C LYS A 33 4.38 -18.73 -1.41
N TRP A 34 5.23 -19.65 -1.84
CA TRP A 34 6.24 -19.37 -2.86
C TRP A 34 5.63 -19.01 -4.23
N PHE A 35 4.54 -19.67 -4.62
CA PHE A 35 3.83 -19.44 -5.88
C PHE A 35 3.12 -18.08 -5.95
N MET A 36 2.97 -17.38 -4.81
CA MET A 36 2.40 -16.03 -4.78
C MET A 36 3.41 -14.95 -5.18
N LYS A 37 4.72 -15.23 -5.15
CA LYS A 37 5.78 -14.27 -5.48
C LYS A 37 5.52 -13.44 -6.77
N PRO A 38 5.12 -14.02 -7.92
CA PRO A 38 4.85 -13.23 -9.12
C PRO A 38 3.66 -12.27 -8.98
N PHE A 39 2.68 -12.58 -8.13
CA PHE A 39 1.44 -11.81 -7.99
C PHE A 39 1.48 -10.75 -6.89
N VAL A 40 2.38 -10.90 -5.91
CA VAL A 40 2.48 -10.00 -4.73
C VAL A 40 2.64 -8.55 -5.16
N LYS A 41 3.56 -8.26 -6.10
CA LYS A 41 3.82 -6.88 -6.55
C LYS A 41 2.57 -6.23 -7.16
N THR A 42 1.88 -6.94 -8.03
CA THR A 42 0.67 -6.43 -8.70
C THR A 42 -0.47 -6.24 -7.70
N TYR A 43 -0.63 -7.18 -6.76
CA TYR A 43 -1.61 -7.08 -5.68
C TYR A 43 -1.36 -5.84 -4.80
N LEU A 44 -0.12 -5.62 -4.35
CA LEU A 44 0.22 -4.47 -3.51
C LEU A 44 -0.05 -3.14 -4.23
N LYS A 45 0.34 -3.01 -5.50
CA LYS A 45 0.03 -1.82 -6.30
C LYS A 45 -1.46 -1.52 -6.37
N LYS A 46 -2.29 -2.56 -6.51
CA LYS A 46 -3.76 -2.42 -6.53
C LYS A 46 -4.27 -1.93 -5.17
N GLN A 47 -3.76 -2.48 -4.07
CA GLN A 47 -4.15 -2.07 -2.71
C GLN A 47 -3.72 -0.63 -2.42
N GLN A 48 -2.50 -0.24 -2.75
CA GLN A 48 -2.00 1.13 -2.60
C GLN A 48 -2.89 2.12 -3.38
N LYS A 49 -3.25 1.80 -4.63
CA LYS A 49 -4.15 2.65 -5.43
C LYS A 49 -5.54 2.77 -4.79
N GLN A 50 -6.10 1.67 -4.30
CA GLN A 50 -7.40 1.69 -3.63
C GLN A 50 -7.36 2.53 -2.36
N PHE A 51 -6.33 2.38 -1.53
CA PHE A 51 -6.15 3.17 -0.32
C PHE A 51 -6.13 4.68 -0.61
N VAL A 52 -5.39 5.11 -1.64
CA VAL A 52 -5.36 6.54 -2.02
C VAL A 52 -6.71 7.03 -2.53
N LEU A 53 -7.45 6.21 -3.29
CA LEU A 53 -8.80 6.56 -3.74
C LEU A 53 -9.77 6.70 -2.58
N ASP A 54 -9.74 5.77 -1.62
CA ASP A 54 -10.60 5.80 -0.44
C ASP A 54 -10.26 7.00 0.45
N LEU A 55 -8.96 7.32 0.61
CA LEU A 55 -8.51 8.50 1.32
C LEU A 55 -9.02 9.79 0.67
N LYS A 56 -8.90 9.92 -0.66
CA LYS A 56 -9.42 11.09 -1.39
C LYS A 56 -10.92 11.24 -1.19
N LYS A 57 -11.68 10.15 -1.31
CA LYS A 57 -13.12 10.13 -1.11
C LYS A 57 -13.53 10.51 0.31
N ALA A 58 -12.72 10.14 1.32
CA ALA A 58 -13.00 10.49 2.72
C ALA A 58 -12.71 11.96 3.06
N LEU A 59 -11.97 12.67 2.19
CA LEU A 59 -11.65 14.09 2.34
C LEU A 59 -12.59 15.01 1.52
N GLU A 60 -13.42 14.43 0.65
CA GLU A 60 -14.56 15.09 0.00
C GLU A 60 -15.74 15.23 0.97
#